data_AF-A0A9R0YWW7-F1
#
_entry.id   AF-A0A9R0YWW7-F1
#
_cell.length_a   1.000
_cell.length_b   1.000
_cell.length_c   1.000
_cell.angle_alpha   90.00
_cell.angle_beta   90.00
_cell.angle_gamma   90.00
#
_symmetry.space_group_name_H-M   'P 1'
#
loop_
_entity.id
_entity.type
_entity.pdbx_description
1 polymer ?
#
loop_
_entity_poly.entity_id
_entity_poly.type
_entity_poly.pdbx_seq_one_letter_code
_entity_poly.pdbx_strand_id
1 'polypeptide(L)'
;MQRDHGQRKGDDLLAAVRIVGSYLAEAPYACQEKTGHLLEFIFSIEGQDESSPFYSVRFMLPMLSQITTTADGCRTLVSFGGYKAVIDCLIKMTEENGMMIDDGSMFLACDTIINIMSNRKNYPIQMEPCFIRLLQALITWAGTTDASSVVMTASSLCTMVMESTSEEFLLSCSGFDPKTLGSLSDLIVRSLRQDIPDDDSEQLNQKQIIASGYRRWADRFPSVRNVVHQHASV
;
A
#
# COMPACT_ATOMS: atom_id res chain seq x y z
N MET A 1 17.83 36.07 -4.82
CA MET A 1 17.40 36.08 -3.40
C MET A 1 16.03 35.45 -3.31
N GLN A 2 15.97 34.13 -3.09
CA GLN A 2 14.72 33.40 -2.82
C GLN A 2 14.23 33.83 -1.42
N ARG A 3 13.00 34.35 -1.33
CA ARG A 3 12.33 34.50 -0.04
C ARG A 3 11.74 33.15 0.35
N ASP A 4 12.16 32.70 1.50
CA ASP A 4 11.73 31.49 2.19
C ASP A 4 10.35 31.71 2.88
N HIS A 5 9.73 30.61 3.30
CA HIS A 5 8.59 30.46 4.25
C HIS A 5 7.19 30.19 3.66
N GLY A 6 7.08 29.19 2.77
CA GLY A 6 5.81 28.48 2.65
C GLY A 6 5.59 27.68 3.93
N GLN A 7 4.80 28.20 4.87
CA GLN A 7 4.44 27.46 6.09
C GLN A 7 3.80 26.12 5.68
N ARG A 8 4.39 25.02 6.14
CA ARG A 8 3.93 23.63 5.85
C ARG A 8 3.28 22.97 7.06
N LYS A 9 3.30 23.65 8.21
CA LYS A 9 2.80 23.13 9.48
C LYS A 9 1.62 23.95 9.96
N GLY A 10 0.50 23.28 10.17
CA GLY A 10 -0.63 23.81 10.90
C GLY A 10 -1.99 23.28 10.49
N ASP A 11 -2.90 23.26 11.46
CA ASP A 11 -4.20 22.62 11.31
C ASP A 11 -5.10 23.32 10.29
N ASP A 12 -4.92 24.63 10.10
CA ASP A 12 -5.61 25.39 9.04
C ASP A 12 -5.18 24.91 7.64
N LEU A 13 -3.90 24.57 7.47
CA LEU A 13 -3.40 24.00 6.23
C LEU A 13 -3.95 22.58 6.04
N LEU A 14 -4.07 21.79 7.10
CA LEU A 14 -4.68 20.46 7.01
C LEU A 14 -6.15 20.52 6.68
N ALA A 15 -6.88 21.46 7.27
CA ALA A 15 -8.27 21.69 6.94
C ALA A 15 -8.42 22.00 5.44
N ALA A 16 -7.53 22.83 4.89
CA ALA A 16 -7.49 23.10 3.44
C ALA A 16 -7.16 21.84 2.63
N VAL A 17 -6.16 21.04 3.03
CA VAL A 17 -5.83 19.77 2.37
C VAL A 17 -7.02 18.81 2.39
N ARG A 18 -7.73 18.71 3.52
CA ARG A 18 -8.93 17.87 3.63
C ARG A 18 -10.01 18.30 2.64
N ILE A 19 -10.30 19.60 2.54
CA ILE A 19 -11.28 20.14 1.59
C ILE A 19 -10.85 19.85 0.15
N VAL A 20 -9.58 20.08 -0.19
CA VAL A 20 -9.03 19.79 -1.51
C VAL A 20 -9.08 18.30 -1.83
N GLY A 21 -8.70 17.44 -0.89
CA GLY A 21 -8.76 15.99 -1.02
C GLY A 21 -10.19 15.50 -1.27
N SER A 22 -11.16 16.00 -0.52
CA SER A 22 -12.59 15.70 -0.74
C SER A 22 -13.07 16.18 -2.12
N TYR A 23 -12.71 17.40 -2.55
CA TYR A 23 -13.08 17.90 -3.87
C TYR A 23 -12.47 17.04 -4.99
N LEU A 24 -11.18 16.72 -4.90
CA LEU A 24 -10.50 15.93 -5.93
C LEU A 24 -10.92 14.45 -5.91
N ALA A 25 -11.45 13.94 -4.80
CA ALA A 25 -12.08 12.62 -4.76
C ALA A 25 -13.34 12.56 -5.64
N GLU A 26 -14.11 13.65 -5.71
CA GLU A 26 -15.30 13.77 -6.57
C GLU A 26 -14.95 14.18 -8.01
N ALA A 27 -13.79 14.82 -8.21
CA ALA A 27 -13.34 15.31 -9.52
C ALA A 27 -11.85 14.98 -9.79
N PRO A 28 -11.47 13.68 -9.92
CA PRO A 28 -10.08 13.25 -9.99
C PRO A 28 -9.32 13.78 -11.23
N TYR A 29 -10.01 14.06 -12.33
CA TYR A 29 -9.41 14.63 -13.54
C TYR A 29 -8.91 16.07 -13.33
N ALA A 30 -9.49 16.83 -12.39
CA ALA A 30 -8.98 18.15 -12.02
C ALA A 30 -7.56 18.06 -11.44
N CYS A 31 -7.18 16.90 -10.90
CA CYS A 31 -5.84 16.65 -10.40
C CYS A 31 -4.78 16.67 -11.51
N GLN A 32 -5.09 16.11 -12.68
CA GLN A 32 -4.16 15.99 -13.81
C GLN A 32 -3.89 17.34 -14.48
N GLU A 33 -4.88 18.24 -14.53
CA GLU A 33 -4.74 19.53 -15.22
C GLU A 33 -4.14 20.65 -14.36
N LYS A 34 -4.44 20.68 -13.04
CA LYS A 34 -4.22 21.89 -12.23
C LYS A 34 -3.43 21.69 -10.93
N THR A 35 -3.37 20.48 -10.38
CA THR A 35 -2.77 20.28 -9.04
C THR A 35 -1.67 19.22 -8.97
N GLY A 36 -1.34 18.53 -10.07
CA GLY A 36 -0.24 17.54 -10.10
C GLY A 36 1.10 18.09 -9.61
N HIS A 37 1.42 19.35 -9.94
CA HIS A 37 2.64 20.03 -9.47
C HIS A 37 2.55 20.50 -7.99
N LEU A 38 1.36 20.52 -7.41
CA LEU A 38 1.13 20.85 -6.00
C LEU A 38 1.08 19.61 -5.11
N LEU A 39 0.96 18.40 -5.67
CA LEU A 39 0.86 17.16 -4.89
C LEU A 39 2.04 16.97 -3.95
N GLU A 40 3.26 17.23 -4.42
CA GLU A 40 4.46 17.16 -3.58
C GLU A 40 4.38 18.14 -2.40
N PHE A 41 3.89 19.37 -2.64
CA PHE A 41 3.68 20.33 -1.55
C PHE A 41 2.59 19.89 -0.59
N ILE A 42 1.44 19.40 -1.09
CA ILE A 42 0.33 18.90 -0.28
C ILE A 42 0.80 17.75 0.61
N PHE A 43 1.59 16.83 0.08
CA PHE A 43 2.17 15.70 0.81
C PHE A 43 3.22 16.11 1.84
N SER A 44 3.71 17.35 1.78
CA SER A 44 4.64 17.91 2.78
C SER A 44 3.95 18.64 3.92
N ILE A 45 2.61 18.77 3.88
CA ILE A 45 1.84 19.49 4.90
C ILE A 45 1.65 18.60 6.14
N GLU A 46 1.92 19.17 7.32
CA GLU A 46 1.86 18.52 8.63
C GLU A 46 0.90 19.25 9.58
N GLY A 47 0.16 18.48 10.38
CA GLY A 47 -0.60 18.97 11.53
C GLY A 47 0.30 19.68 12.54
N GLN A 48 -0.28 20.54 13.39
CA GLN A 48 0.51 21.22 14.41
C GLN A 48 1.30 20.23 15.28
N ASP A 49 0.66 19.10 15.62
CA ASP A 49 1.23 18.06 16.48
C ASP A 49 1.80 16.86 15.70
N GLU A 50 1.76 16.88 14.37
CA GLU A 50 2.30 15.77 13.57
C GLU A 50 3.83 15.81 13.51
N SER A 51 4.47 14.65 13.65
CA SER A 51 5.91 14.47 13.43
C SER A 51 6.28 14.18 11.98
N SER A 52 5.28 13.85 11.15
CA SER A 52 5.41 13.52 9.73
C SER A 52 4.04 13.74 9.05
N PRO A 53 4.00 14.03 7.74
CA PRO A 53 2.78 14.41 7.03
C PRO A 53 1.86 13.19 6.80
N PHE A 54 1.12 12.79 7.83
CA PHE A 54 0.29 11.59 7.79
C PHE A 54 -1.14 11.93 7.42
N TYR A 55 -1.77 12.89 8.08
CA TYR A 55 -3.16 13.25 7.80
C TYR A 55 -3.31 13.85 6.40
N SER A 56 -2.35 14.63 5.92
CA SER A 56 -2.36 15.17 4.56
C SER A 56 -2.40 14.07 3.51
N VAL A 57 -1.56 13.04 3.64
CA VAL A 57 -1.55 11.87 2.75
C VAL A 57 -2.86 11.08 2.89
N ARG A 58 -3.31 10.82 4.12
CA ARG A 58 -4.54 10.08 4.41
C ARG A 58 -5.77 10.72 3.77
N PHE A 59 -5.91 12.05 3.85
CA PHE A 59 -7.02 12.78 3.22
C PHE A 59 -7.00 12.73 1.69
N MET A 60 -5.83 12.46 1.10
CA MET A 60 -5.68 12.38 -0.36
C MET A 60 -5.91 10.97 -0.91
N LEU A 61 -5.92 9.93 -0.07
CA LEU A 61 -6.09 8.52 -0.50
C LEU A 61 -7.26 8.27 -1.45
N PRO A 62 -8.48 8.82 -1.25
CA PRO A 62 -9.60 8.59 -2.17
C PRO A 62 -9.31 9.07 -3.60
N MET A 63 -8.62 10.20 -3.73
CA MET A 63 -8.20 10.73 -5.04
C MET A 63 -7.05 9.92 -5.61
N LEU A 64 -6.06 9.56 -4.78
CA LEU A 64 -4.87 8.81 -5.21
C LEU A 64 -5.23 7.44 -5.78
N SER A 65 -6.14 6.71 -5.12
CA SER A 65 -6.64 5.42 -5.62
C SER A 65 -7.25 5.57 -7.01
N GLN A 66 -8.02 6.64 -7.25
CA GLN A 66 -8.64 6.91 -8.55
C GLN A 66 -7.63 7.31 -9.63
N ILE A 67 -6.71 8.24 -9.38
CA ILE A 67 -5.79 8.71 -10.43
C ILE A 67 -4.77 7.62 -10.82
N THR A 68 -4.40 6.75 -9.88
CA THR A 68 -3.42 5.68 -10.11
C THR A 68 -3.95 4.53 -10.96
N THR A 69 -5.27 4.46 -11.21
CA THR A 69 -5.84 3.56 -12.24
C THR A 69 -5.25 3.82 -13.64
N THR A 70 -4.69 5.01 -13.87
CA THR A 70 -4.03 5.40 -15.12
C THR A 70 -2.51 5.39 -15.00
N ALA A 71 -1.82 5.11 -16.11
CA ALA A 71 -0.36 5.15 -16.15
C ALA A 71 0.20 6.57 -15.90
N ASP A 72 -0.51 7.62 -16.30
CA ASP A 72 -0.12 9.02 -16.03
C ASP A 72 -0.21 9.38 -14.55
N GLY A 73 -1.31 9.01 -13.87
CA GLY A 73 -1.45 9.24 -12.43
C GLY A 73 -0.39 8.47 -11.63
N CYS A 74 -0.14 7.21 -12.01
CA CYS A 74 0.98 6.44 -11.50
C CYS A 74 2.34 7.15 -11.67
N ARG A 75 2.68 7.59 -12.90
CA ARG A 75 3.93 8.31 -13.19
C ARG A 75 4.06 9.58 -12.36
N THR A 76 2.96 10.32 -12.22
CA THR A 76 2.92 11.55 -11.41
C THR A 76 3.26 11.25 -9.95
N LEU A 77 2.69 10.21 -9.36
CA LEU A 77 2.95 9.87 -7.97
C LEU A 77 4.37 9.33 -7.75
N VAL A 78 4.92 8.60 -8.72
CA VAL A 78 6.28 8.06 -8.66
C VAL A 78 7.34 9.14 -8.83
N SER A 79 7.11 10.18 -9.64
CA SER A 79 8.12 11.19 -9.99
C SER A 79 8.64 11.99 -8.80
N PHE A 80 7.81 12.20 -7.76
CA PHE A 80 8.20 12.85 -6.51
C PHE A 80 8.31 11.88 -5.32
N GLY A 81 8.24 10.58 -5.56
CA GLY A 81 8.34 9.56 -4.51
C GLY A 81 7.12 9.45 -3.59
N GLY A 82 5.94 9.93 -4.01
CA GLY A 82 4.74 9.94 -3.18
C GLY A 82 4.22 8.54 -2.80
N TYR A 83 4.58 7.49 -3.54
CA TYR A 83 4.29 6.11 -3.13
C TYR A 83 4.92 5.74 -1.77
N LYS A 84 6.08 6.34 -1.43
CA LYS A 84 6.73 6.14 -0.12
C LYS A 84 5.88 6.75 0.99
N ALA A 85 5.36 7.95 0.76
CA ALA A 85 4.46 8.61 1.71
C ALA A 85 3.17 7.80 1.92
N VAL A 86 2.63 7.17 0.87
CA VAL A 86 1.47 6.26 0.98
C VAL A 86 1.83 5.00 1.77
N ILE A 87 3.02 4.41 1.57
CA ILE A 87 3.51 3.28 2.38
C ILE A 87 3.69 3.67 3.85
N ASP A 88 4.29 4.82 4.13
CA ASP A 88 4.45 5.31 5.49
C ASP A 88 3.09 5.59 6.15
N CYS A 89 2.10 6.07 5.38
CA CYS A 89 0.73 6.21 5.82
C CYS A 89 0.10 4.85 6.18
N LEU A 90 0.27 3.80 5.35
CA LEU A 90 -0.18 2.44 5.64
C LEU A 90 0.42 1.92 6.96
N ILE A 91 1.73 2.06 7.12
CA ILE A 91 2.44 1.61 8.31
C ILE A 91 1.89 2.32 9.56
N LYS A 92 1.76 3.64 9.50
CA LYS A 92 1.26 4.43 10.64
C LYS A 92 -0.19 4.10 10.99
N MET A 93 -1.07 3.83 10.01
CA MET A 93 -2.44 3.37 10.28
C MET A 93 -2.49 2.04 11.04
N THR A 94 -1.50 1.14 10.84
CA THR A 94 -1.40 -0.11 11.61
C THR A 94 -0.77 0.05 12.99
N GLU A 95 -0.05 1.16 13.22
CA GLU A 95 0.61 1.48 14.50
C GLU A 95 -0.29 2.33 15.44
N GLU A 96 -1.44 2.84 14.96
CA GLU A 96 -2.41 3.62 15.75
C GLU A 96 -3.02 2.78 16.89
N ASN A 97 -2.27 2.64 17.98
CA ASN A 97 -2.66 1.86 19.17
C ASN A 97 -3.95 2.40 19.78
N GLY A 98 -5.02 1.60 19.73
CA GLY A 98 -6.25 1.81 20.51
C GLY A 98 -7.46 2.34 19.74
N MET A 99 -7.35 2.62 18.44
CA MET A 99 -8.50 2.84 17.56
C MET A 99 -8.67 1.64 16.62
N MET A 100 -9.92 1.36 16.22
CA MET A 100 -10.17 0.37 15.17
C MET A 100 -9.45 0.81 13.91
N ILE A 101 -8.75 -0.13 13.25
CA ILE A 101 -8.11 0.14 11.97
C ILE A 101 -9.17 0.65 10.99
N ASP A 102 -8.90 1.79 10.36
CA ASP A 102 -9.77 2.33 9.32
C ASP A 102 -9.58 1.54 8.03
N ASP A 103 -10.32 0.43 7.91
CA ASP A 103 -10.25 -0.47 6.75
C ASP A 103 -10.49 0.28 5.43
N GLY A 104 -11.36 1.30 5.43
CA GLY A 104 -11.63 2.11 4.23
C GLY A 104 -10.38 2.84 3.73
N SER A 105 -9.65 3.52 4.63
CA SER A 105 -8.37 4.15 4.29
C SER A 105 -7.29 3.12 3.95
N MET A 106 -7.27 1.97 4.62
CA MET A 106 -6.34 0.88 4.31
C MET A 106 -6.53 0.33 2.90
N PHE A 107 -7.77 0.08 2.48
CA PHE A 107 -8.10 -0.35 1.12
C PHE A 107 -7.62 0.66 0.08
N LEU A 108 -7.98 1.95 0.25
CA LEU A 108 -7.58 3.00 -0.69
C LEU A 108 -6.06 3.14 -0.83
N ALA A 109 -5.33 3.02 0.28
CA ALA A 109 -3.88 3.06 0.26
C ALA A 109 -3.27 1.80 -0.37
N CYS A 110 -3.80 0.62 -0.09
CA CYS A 110 -3.39 -0.63 -0.74
C CYS A 110 -3.62 -0.58 -2.25
N ASP A 111 -4.80 -0.15 -2.69
CA ASP A 111 -5.15 -0.01 -4.12
C ASP A 111 -4.21 0.94 -4.83
N THR A 112 -3.88 2.07 -4.19
CA THR A 112 -2.91 3.03 -4.73
C THR A 112 -1.56 2.35 -4.98
N ILE A 113 -1.04 1.56 -4.03
CA ILE A 113 0.23 0.86 -4.22
C ILE A 113 0.10 -0.30 -5.21
N ILE A 114 -0.98 -1.07 -5.18
CA ILE A 114 -1.26 -2.16 -6.13
C ILE A 114 -1.29 -1.64 -7.57
N ASN A 115 -1.96 -0.51 -7.81
CA ASN A 115 -2.01 0.15 -9.12
C ASN A 115 -0.61 0.55 -9.60
N ILE A 116 0.21 1.09 -8.69
CA ILE A 116 1.59 1.46 -8.97
C ILE A 116 2.44 0.22 -9.31
N MET A 117 2.37 -0.82 -8.48
CA MET A 117 3.15 -2.04 -8.67
C MET A 117 2.74 -2.79 -9.95
N SER A 118 1.45 -2.77 -10.30
CA SER A 118 0.93 -3.35 -11.55
C SER A 118 1.50 -2.66 -12.80
N ASN A 119 1.83 -1.37 -12.68
CA ASN A 119 2.39 -0.54 -13.75
C ASN A 119 3.93 -0.43 -13.72
N ARG A 120 4.63 -1.18 -12.85
CA ARG A 120 6.09 -1.11 -12.64
C ARG A 120 6.96 -1.37 -13.88
N LYS A 121 6.39 -1.93 -14.95
CA LYS A 121 7.10 -2.06 -16.25
C LYS A 121 7.35 -0.70 -16.92
N ASN A 122 6.49 0.28 -16.63
CA ASN A 122 6.53 1.62 -17.21
C ASN A 122 7.44 2.59 -16.43
N TYR A 123 7.81 2.25 -15.19
CA TYR A 123 8.71 3.03 -14.35
C TYR A 123 9.36 2.10 -13.30
N PRO A 124 10.70 2.04 -13.23
CA PRO A 124 11.38 1.13 -12.30
C PRO A 124 11.25 1.66 -10.86
N ILE A 125 10.59 0.87 -10.00
CA ILE A 125 10.62 1.05 -8.54
C ILE A 125 11.62 0.06 -7.97
N GLN A 126 12.57 0.56 -7.20
CA GLN A 126 13.54 -0.27 -6.51
C GLN A 126 12.98 -0.75 -5.18
N MET A 127 13.41 -1.94 -4.75
CA MET A 127 13.12 -2.41 -3.40
C MET A 127 13.86 -1.53 -2.39
N GLU A 128 13.10 -0.94 -1.49
CA GLU A 128 13.57 -0.04 -0.44
C GLU A 128 13.12 -0.54 0.95
N PRO A 129 13.75 -0.09 2.05
CA PRO A 129 13.40 -0.53 3.39
C PRO A 129 11.92 -0.35 3.76
N CYS A 130 11.23 0.64 3.19
CA CYS A 130 9.80 0.86 3.42
C CYS A 130 8.93 -0.32 2.96
N PHE A 131 9.33 -1.07 1.94
CA PHE A 131 8.58 -2.26 1.49
C PHE A 131 8.67 -3.42 2.49
N ILE A 132 9.74 -3.50 3.27
CA ILE A 132 9.87 -4.52 4.32
C ILE A 132 8.92 -4.19 5.46
N ARG A 133 8.91 -2.92 5.89
CA ARG A 133 7.93 -2.44 6.89
C ARG A 133 6.49 -2.56 6.39
N LEU A 134 6.25 -2.36 5.09
CA LEU A 134 4.95 -2.58 4.47
C LEU A 134 4.48 -4.02 4.63
N LEU A 135 5.34 -5.02 4.37
CA LEU A 135 4.99 -6.43 4.59
C LEU A 135 4.55 -6.68 6.04
N GLN A 136 5.26 -6.10 7.01
CA GLN A 136 4.93 -6.24 8.44
C GLN A 136 3.59 -5.58 8.79
N ALA A 137 3.33 -4.39 8.25
CA ALA A 137 2.07 -3.68 8.42
C ALA A 137 0.89 -4.49 7.84
N LEU A 138 1.04 -5.04 6.63
CA LEU A 138 0.00 -5.85 5.98
C LEU A 138 -0.29 -7.15 6.74
N ILE A 139 0.75 -7.81 7.26
CA ILE A 139 0.60 -9.00 8.12
C ILE A 139 -0.16 -8.62 9.40
N THR A 140 0.15 -7.47 10.00
CA THR A 140 -0.52 -6.98 11.21
C THR A 140 -1.99 -6.70 10.93
N TRP A 141 -2.30 -5.97 9.85
CA TRP A 141 -3.67 -5.65 9.45
C TRP A 141 -4.51 -6.90 9.14
N ALA A 142 -3.98 -7.82 8.34
CA ALA A 142 -4.71 -9.04 8.00
C ALA A 142 -4.71 -10.08 9.13
N GLY A 143 -3.82 -9.95 10.11
CA GLY A 143 -3.75 -10.81 11.29
C GLY A 143 -4.87 -10.54 12.30
N THR A 144 -5.52 -9.37 12.25
CA THR A 144 -6.58 -8.99 13.20
C THR A 144 -7.99 -9.38 12.77
N THR A 145 -8.18 -9.97 11.58
CA THR A 145 -9.51 -10.23 11.03
C THR A 145 -9.53 -11.44 10.08
N ASP A 146 -10.68 -12.07 9.94
CA ASP A 146 -10.96 -13.11 8.93
C ASP A 146 -11.78 -12.58 7.74
N ALA A 147 -11.99 -11.26 7.66
CA ALA A 147 -12.67 -10.63 6.53
C ALA A 147 -11.96 -10.94 5.20
N SER A 148 -12.69 -11.51 4.25
CA SER A 148 -12.15 -11.94 2.95
C SER A 148 -11.49 -10.80 2.20
N SER A 149 -12.15 -9.64 2.12
CA SER A 149 -11.60 -8.44 1.48
C SER A 149 -10.24 -8.04 2.05
N VAL A 150 -10.08 -7.99 3.37
CA VAL A 150 -8.82 -7.61 4.01
C VAL A 150 -7.71 -8.63 3.70
N VAL A 151 -8.00 -9.93 3.86
CA VAL A 151 -7.04 -11.00 3.58
C VAL A 151 -6.61 -10.97 2.11
N MET A 152 -7.54 -10.81 1.18
CA MET A 152 -7.26 -10.82 -0.26
C MET A 152 -6.48 -9.59 -0.71
N THR A 153 -6.82 -8.40 -0.23
CA THR A 153 -6.09 -7.17 -0.55
C THR A 153 -4.67 -7.21 0.03
N ALA A 154 -4.52 -7.55 1.31
CA ALA A 154 -3.21 -7.63 1.95
C ALA A 154 -2.32 -8.68 1.28
N SER A 155 -2.85 -9.89 1.02
CA SER A 155 -2.12 -10.95 0.31
C SER A 155 -1.73 -10.55 -1.11
N SER A 156 -2.59 -9.82 -1.83
CA SER A 156 -2.29 -9.34 -3.18
C SER A 156 -1.08 -8.41 -3.18
N LEU A 157 -1.07 -7.43 -2.28
CA LEU A 157 0.06 -6.49 -2.17
C LEU A 157 1.33 -7.19 -1.66
N CYS A 158 1.23 -8.06 -0.66
CA CYS A 158 2.35 -8.91 -0.21
C CYS A 158 2.94 -9.72 -1.37
N THR A 159 2.09 -10.37 -2.18
CA THR A 159 2.51 -11.14 -3.36
C THR A 159 3.29 -10.26 -4.33
N MET A 160 2.82 -9.05 -4.63
CA MET A 160 3.51 -8.14 -5.54
C MET A 160 4.89 -7.70 -5.02
N VAL A 161 5.02 -7.50 -3.70
CA VAL A 161 6.31 -7.17 -3.04
C VAL A 161 7.25 -8.38 -3.06
N MET A 162 6.75 -9.57 -2.76
CA MET A 162 7.52 -10.81 -2.79
C MET A 162 8.10 -11.10 -4.18
N GLU A 163 7.39 -10.76 -5.25
CA GLU A 163 7.91 -10.88 -6.61
C GLU A 163 9.19 -10.07 -6.87
N SER A 164 9.40 -9.00 -6.13
CA SER A 164 10.55 -8.10 -6.28
C SER A 164 11.72 -8.44 -5.35
N THR A 165 11.63 -9.51 -4.55
CA THR A 165 12.63 -9.86 -3.53
C THR A 165 12.85 -11.38 -3.41
N SER A 166 13.54 -11.83 -2.37
CA SER A 166 13.78 -13.25 -2.05
C SER A 166 13.73 -13.48 -0.55
N GLU A 167 13.52 -14.74 -0.14
CA GLU A 167 13.53 -15.12 1.28
C GLU A 167 14.88 -14.79 1.93
N GLU A 168 15.99 -15.10 1.27
CA GLU A 168 17.34 -14.78 1.75
C GLU A 168 17.50 -13.27 1.97
N PHE A 169 17.06 -12.45 1.01
CA PHE A 169 17.14 -11.00 1.14
C PHE A 169 16.31 -10.50 2.33
N LEU A 170 15.05 -10.93 2.46
CA LEU A 170 14.20 -10.50 3.56
C LEU A 170 14.79 -10.90 4.91
N LEU A 171 15.28 -12.13 5.07
CA LEU A 171 15.90 -12.61 6.31
C LEU A 171 17.23 -11.91 6.63
N SER A 172 17.89 -11.32 5.63
CA SER A 172 19.09 -10.49 5.86
C SER A 172 18.77 -9.08 6.37
N CYS A 173 17.51 -8.63 6.24
CA CYS A 173 17.12 -7.27 6.61
C CYS A 173 16.84 -7.15 8.10
N SER A 174 17.36 -6.08 8.72
CA SER A 174 17.09 -5.78 10.12
C SER A 174 15.59 -5.58 10.35
N GLY A 175 15.02 -6.34 11.28
CA GLY A 175 13.61 -6.26 11.64
C GLY A 175 12.71 -7.26 10.94
N PHE A 176 13.18 -8.01 9.93
CA PHE A 176 12.39 -9.09 9.31
C PHE A 176 12.93 -10.45 9.75
N ASP A 177 12.19 -11.13 10.62
CA ASP A 177 12.62 -12.38 11.26
C ASP A 177 11.86 -13.61 10.73
N PRO A 178 12.31 -14.84 11.06
CA PRO A 178 11.61 -16.06 10.66
C PRO A 178 10.16 -16.13 11.15
N LYS A 179 9.82 -15.45 12.25
CA LYS A 179 8.45 -15.38 12.77
C LYS A 179 7.56 -14.56 11.83
N THR A 180 8.05 -13.41 11.37
CA THR A 180 7.38 -12.56 10.38
C THR A 180 7.18 -13.32 9.07
N LEU A 181 8.18 -14.10 8.63
CA LEU A 181 8.05 -14.98 7.46
C LEU A 181 6.98 -16.07 7.66
N GLY A 182 6.88 -16.62 8.87
CA GLY A 182 5.83 -17.56 9.26
C GLY A 182 4.44 -16.95 9.13
N SER A 183 4.22 -15.76 9.72
CA SER A 183 2.94 -15.04 9.60
C SER A 183 2.60 -14.64 8.16
N LEU A 184 3.61 -14.30 7.35
CA LEU A 184 3.42 -14.08 5.91
C LEU A 184 2.96 -15.36 5.21
N SER A 185 3.55 -16.50 5.56
CA SER A 185 3.17 -17.82 5.00
C SER A 185 1.72 -18.16 5.34
N ASP A 186 1.31 -17.95 6.59
CA ASP A 186 -0.06 -18.18 7.04
C ASP A 186 -1.05 -17.29 6.28
N LEU A 187 -0.71 -16.02 6.07
CA LEU A 187 -1.53 -15.08 5.30
C LEU A 187 -1.72 -15.55 3.84
N ILE A 188 -0.65 -16.00 3.18
CA ILE A 188 -0.72 -16.54 1.81
C ILE A 188 -1.59 -17.81 1.78
N VAL A 189 -1.40 -18.75 2.72
CA VAL A 189 -2.25 -19.95 2.84
C VAL A 189 -3.71 -19.60 3.02
N ARG A 190 -4.04 -18.67 3.93
CA ARG A 190 -5.41 -18.21 4.18
C ARG A 190 -6.06 -17.69 2.90
N SER A 191 -5.37 -16.82 2.17
CA SER A 191 -5.90 -16.26 0.92
C SER A 191 -6.08 -17.29 -0.20
N LEU A 192 -5.18 -18.27 -0.32
CA LEU A 192 -5.31 -19.32 -1.35
C LEU A 192 -6.45 -20.29 -1.06
N ARG A 193 -6.80 -20.50 0.21
CA ARG A 193 -7.89 -21.35 0.66
C ARG A 193 -9.27 -20.68 0.59
N GLN A 194 -9.32 -19.36 0.53
CA GLN A 194 -10.59 -18.64 0.53
C GLN A 194 -11.42 -19.03 -0.70
N ASP A 195 -12.67 -19.38 -0.43
CA ASP A 195 -13.67 -19.59 -1.47
C ASP A 195 -14.30 -18.23 -1.79
N ILE A 196 -14.19 -17.82 -3.05
CA ILE A 196 -14.60 -16.49 -3.50
C ILE A 196 -15.86 -16.68 -4.34
N PRO A 197 -16.97 -15.99 -4.01
CA PRO A 197 -18.18 -16.02 -4.81
C PRO A 197 -17.91 -15.63 -6.28
N ASP A 198 -18.55 -16.32 -7.22
CA ASP A 198 -18.36 -16.08 -8.66
C ASP A 198 -18.78 -14.66 -9.11
N ASP A 199 -19.61 -13.97 -8.33
CA ASP A 199 -20.07 -12.60 -8.59
C ASP A 199 -19.13 -11.52 -8.03
N ASP A 200 -18.13 -11.89 -7.22
CA ASP A 200 -17.14 -10.96 -6.68
C ASP A 200 -15.91 -10.84 -7.60
N SER A 201 -16.08 -10.08 -8.68
CA SER A 201 -15.03 -9.88 -9.69
C SER A 201 -13.73 -9.29 -9.14
N GLU A 202 -13.81 -8.48 -8.07
CA GLU A 202 -12.64 -7.83 -7.47
C GLU A 202 -11.79 -8.86 -6.70
N GLN A 203 -12.42 -9.63 -5.81
CA GLN A 203 -11.71 -10.67 -5.07
C GLN A 203 -11.24 -11.81 -5.98
N LEU A 204 -11.96 -12.11 -7.06
CA LEU A 204 -11.48 -13.07 -8.07
C LEU A 204 -10.20 -12.57 -8.76
N ASN A 205 -10.13 -11.29 -9.12
CA ASN A 205 -8.93 -10.68 -9.68
C ASN A 205 -7.76 -10.72 -8.67
N GLN A 206 -8.02 -10.40 -7.40
CA GLN A 206 -7.03 -10.52 -6.32
C GLN A 206 -6.54 -11.97 -6.15
N LYS A 207 -7.45 -12.96 -6.20
CA LYS A 207 -7.09 -14.38 -6.14
C LYS A 207 -6.17 -14.79 -7.28
N GLN A 208 -6.43 -14.27 -8.48
CA GLN A 208 -5.57 -14.49 -9.64
C GLN A 208 -4.19 -13.82 -9.49
N ILE A 209 -4.13 -12.61 -8.94
CA ILE A 209 -2.86 -11.94 -8.59
C ILE A 209 -2.05 -12.82 -7.66
N ILE A 210 -2.64 -13.27 -6.55
CA ILE A 210 -2.00 -14.11 -5.54
C ILE A 210 -1.53 -15.44 -6.13
N ALA A 211 -2.42 -16.19 -6.78
CA ALA A 211 -2.09 -17.50 -7.33
C ALA A 211 -1.05 -17.42 -8.46
N SER A 212 -1.15 -16.44 -9.36
CA SER A 212 -0.16 -16.25 -10.43
C SER A 212 1.18 -15.76 -9.89
N GLY A 213 1.17 -14.89 -8.89
CA GLY A 213 2.38 -14.39 -8.26
C GLY A 213 3.09 -15.44 -7.45
N TYR A 214 2.37 -16.23 -6.65
CA TYR A 214 2.92 -17.39 -5.93
C TYR A 214 3.73 -18.28 -6.89
N ARG A 215 3.17 -18.65 -8.05
CA ARG A 215 3.89 -19.46 -9.05
C ARG A 215 5.16 -18.79 -9.60
N ARG A 216 5.24 -17.45 -9.59
CA ARG A 216 6.41 -16.69 -10.06
C ARG A 216 7.50 -16.54 -8.99
N TRP A 217 7.16 -16.51 -7.70
CA TRP A 217 8.13 -16.27 -6.64
C TRP A 217 8.38 -17.46 -5.71
N ALA A 218 7.56 -18.51 -5.70
CA ALA A 218 7.64 -19.63 -4.75
C ALA A 218 9.04 -20.26 -4.64
N ASP A 219 9.76 -20.39 -5.75
CA ASP A 219 11.11 -20.97 -5.74
C ASP A 219 12.15 -20.09 -5.02
N ARG A 220 11.91 -18.78 -4.93
CA ARG A 220 12.73 -17.83 -4.14
C ARG A 220 12.34 -17.78 -2.66
N PHE A 221 11.27 -18.48 -2.28
CA PHE A 221 10.72 -18.52 -0.92
C PHE A 221 10.45 -19.97 -0.48
N PRO A 222 11.49 -20.80 -0.32
CA PRO A 222 11.34 -22.22 0.00
C PRO A 222 10.54 -22.47 1.29
N SER A 223 10.70 -21.65 2.32
CA SER A 223 9.97 -21.82 3.58
C SER A 223 8.46 -21.60 3.38
N VAL A 224 8.10 -20.54 2.66
CA VAL A 224 6.70 -20.22 2.33
C VAL A 224 6.10 -21.32 1.44
N ARG A 225 6.82 -21.73 0.40
CA ARG A 225 6.40 -22.78 -0.54
C ARG A 225 6.09 -24.11 0.18
N ASN A 226 6.94 -24.50 1.13
CA ASN A 226 6.74 -25.72 1.90
C ASN A 226 5.46 -25.65 2.75
N VAL A 227 5.21 -24.52 3.42
CA VAL A 227 3.99 -24.31 4.21
C VAL A 227 2.76 -24.32 3.31
N VAL A 228 2.82 -23.64 2.15
CA VAL A 228 1.71 -23.60 1.19
C VAL A 228 1.39 -24.99 0.65
N HIS A 229 2.37 -25.79 0.23
CA HIS A 229 2.11 -27.15 -0.27
C HIS A 229 1.50 -28.10 0.76
N GLN A 230 1.76 -27.88 2.05
CA GLN A 230 1.14 -28.67 3.13
C GLN A 230 -0.32 -28.31 3.36
N HIS A 231 -0.72 -27.09 3.01
CA HIS A 231 -1.98 -26.52 3.47
C HIS A 231 -2.93 -26.14 2.32
N ALA A 232 -2.44 -25.77 1.15
CA ALA A 232 -3.26 -25.33 0.02
C ALA A 232 -2.88 -26.08 -1.26
N SER A 233 -3.87 -26.33 -2.12
CA SER A 233 -3.64 -26.83 -3.48
C SER A 233 -3.57 -25.62 -4.42
N VAL A 234 -2.42 -25.44 -5.07
CA VAL A 234 -2.12 -24.28 -5.93
C VAL A 234 -1.57 -24.72 -7.28
#